data_AF-A0A9E6TQ91-F1
#
_entry.id   AF-A0A9E6TQ91-F1
#
_cell.length_a   1.000
_cell.length_b   1.000
_cell.length_c   1.000
_cell.angle_alpha   90.00
_cell.angle_beta   90.00
_cell.angle_gamma   90.00
#
_symmetry.space_group_name_H-M   'P 1'
#
loop_
_entity.id
_entity.type
_entity.pdbx_description
1 polymer ?
#
loop_
_entity_poly.entity_id
_entity_poly.type
_entity_poly.pdbx_seq_one_letter_code
_entity_poly.pdbx_strand_id
1 'polypeptide(L)'
;MSDILSYKELQEGMLYYYPIYCRSKLRGIKKFGKGWVEGELEVGYALNEMEGSFKEPVEEFMFYVAALILMAGRESKYTYDAIAEVINKFIADHGLINLLAQLSEADAKRVRSDLELLELI
;
A
#
# COMPACT_ATOMS: atom_id res chain seq x y z
N MET A 1 20.47 14.81 -2.79
CA MET A 1 19.27 14.47 -2.01
C MET A 1 18.67 13.26 -2.68
N SER A 2 18.47 12.15 -1.96
CA SER A 2 17.77 11.00 -2.55
C SER A 2 16.37 11.47 -2.91
N ASP A 3 15.94 11.11 -4.12
CA ASP A 3 14.65 11.48 -4.69
C ASP A 3 13.58 10.53 -4.14
N ILE A 4 13.45 10.48 -2.81
CA ILE A 4 12.47 9.61 -2.13
C ILE A 4 11.09 10.08 -2.52
N LEU A 5 10.28 9.16 -3.03
CA LEU A 5 8.88 9.45 -3.37
C LEU A 5 8.12 9.97 -2.14
N SER A 6 7.38 11.05 -2.31
CA SER A 6 6.45 11.50 -1.27
C SER A 6 5.34 10.47 -1.06
N TYR A 7 4.72 10.52 0.11
CA TYR A 7 3.65 9.59 0.43
C TYR A 7 2.44 9.76 -0.50
N LYS A 8 2.22 11.00 -0.98
CA LYS A 8 1.20 11.32 -1.98
C LYS A 8 1.51 10.70 -3.35
N GLU A 9 2.76 10.78 -3.82
CA GLU A 9 3.16 10.20 -5.11
C GLU A 9 3.00 8.68 -5.11
N LEU A 10 3.31 8.03 -3.97
CA LEU A 10 3.04 6.60 -3.79
C LEU A 10 1.55 6.27 -3.91
N GLN A 11 0.69 7.00 -3.19
CA GLN A 11 -0.76 6.82 -3.26
C GLN A 11 -1.29 7.06 -4.68
N GLU A 12 -0.81 8.09 -5.37
CA GLU A 12 -1.18 8.38 -6.76
C GLU A 12 -0.71 7.27 -7.72
N GLY A 13 0.48 6.71 -7.49
CA GLY A 13 0.98 5.53 -8.20
C GLY A 13 0.08 4.31 -8.01
N MET A 14 -0.39 4.05 -6.79
CA MET A 14 -1.36 2.96 -6.56
C MET A 14 -2.68 3.22 -7.28
N LEU A 15 -3.22 4.44 -7.17
CA LEU A 15 -4.49 4.84 -7.78
C LEU A 15 -4.45 4.80 -9.31
N TYR A 16 -3.28 4.91 -9.95
CA TYR A 16 -3.12 4.71 -11.39
C TYR A 16 -3.60 3.32 -11.85
N TYR A 17 -3.36 2.27 -11.05
CA TYR A 17 -3.73 0.89 -11.40
C TYR A 17 -5.21 0.57 -11.18
N TYR A 18 -5.92 1.34 -10.34
CA TYR A 18 -7.33 1.09 -10.02
C TYR A 18 -8.23 1.08 -11.27
N PRO A 19 -8.25 2.15 -12.10
CA PRO A 19 -9.09 2.14 -13.29
C PRO A 19 -8.66 1.11 -14.33
N ILE A 20 -7.38 0.69 -14.34
CA ILE A 20 -6.90 -0.38 -15.21
C ILE A 20 -7.58 -1.69 -14.79
N TYR A 21 -7.54 -2.02 -13.50
CA TYR A 21 -8.16 -3.23 -12.99
C TYR A 21 -9.68 -3.23 -13.14
N CYS A 22 -10.36 -2.14 -12.78
CA CYS A 22 -11.80 -2.01 -12.93
C CYS A 22 -12.26 -2.26 -14.38
N ARG A 23 -11.53 -1.70 -15.37
CA ARG A 23 -11.84 -1.95 -16.78
C ARG A 23 -11.61 -3.40 -17.18
N SER A 24 -10.55 -4.04 -16.67
CA SER A 24 -10.29 -5.46 -16.87
C SER A 24 -11.44 -6.31 -16.32
N LYS A 25 -11.89 -6.04 -15.08
CA LYS A 25 -13.02 -6.71 -14.43
C LYS A 25 -14.32 -6.53 -15.21
N LEU A 26 -14.64 -5.30 -15.64
CA LEU A 26 -15.83 -5.02 -16.44
C LEU A 26 -15.83 -5.80 -17.78
N ARG A 27 -14.67 -5.91 -18.44
CA ARG A 27 -14.54 -6.72 -19.67
C ARG A 27 -14.75 -8.21 -19.36
N GLY A 28 -14.19 -8.71 -18.27
CA GLY A 28 -14.36 -10.09 -17.80
C GLY A 28 -15.82 -10.43 -17.49
N ILE A 29 -16.52 -9.55 -16.78
CA ILE A 29 -17.97 -9.68 -16.49
C ILE A 29 -18.76 -9.77 -17.79
N LYS A 30 -18.54 -8.83 -18.73
CA LYS A 30 -19.28 -8.81 -20.00
C LYS A 30 -19.01 -10.02 -20.88
N LYS A 31 -17.78 -10.54 -20.89
CA LYS A 31 -17.37 -11.62 -21.78
C LYS A 31 -17.65 -13.01 -21.23
N PHE A 32 -17.50 -13.20 -19.92
CA PHE A 32 -17.51 -14.53 -19.29
C PHE A 32 -18.48 -14.65 -18.11
N GLY A 33 -19.17 -13.57 -17.72
CA GLY A 33 -20.02 -13.57 -16.51
C GLY A 33 -19.25 -13.70 -15.20
N LYS A 34 -17.91 -13.60 -15.23
CA LYS A 34 -17.05 -13.71 -14.04
C LYS A 34 -16.81 -12.32 -13.44
N GLY A 35 -17.35 -12.09 -12.25
CA GLY A 35 -17.26 -10.84 -11.51
C GLY A 35 -16.08 -10.76 -10.55
N TRP A 36 -16.25 -9.88 -9.56
CA TRP A 36 -15.40 -9.79 -8.39
C TRP A 36 -15.56 -11.03 -7.52
N VAL A 37 -14.46 -11.53 -6.94
CA VAL A 37 -14.49 -12.53 -5.88
C VAL A 37 -14.47 -11.84 -4.52
N GLU A 38 -14.93 -12.54 -3.50
CA GLU A 38 -14.94 -12.00 -2.13
C GLU A 38 -13.52 -11.64 -1.68
N GLY A 39 -13.35 -10.43 -1.15
CA GLY A 39 -12.06 -9.89 -0.72
C GLY A 39 -11.13 -9.42 -1.85
N GLU A 40 -11.53 -9.53 -3.12
CA GLU A 40 -10.76 -8.98 -4.24
C GLU A 40 -10.97 -7.47 -4.32
N LEU A 41 -9.87 -6.72 -4.32
CA LEU A 41 -9.87 -5.27 -4.35
C LEU A 41 -8.85 -4.75 -5.36
N GLU A 42 -9.10 -3.56 -5.91
CA GLU A 42 -8.21 -2.85 -6.82
C GLU A 42 -6.84 -2.59 -6.22
N VAL A 43 -6.80 -2.32 -4.91
CA VAL A 43 -5.56 -2.11 -4.15
C VAL A 43 -4.67 -3.35 -4.15
N GLY A 44 -5.25 -4.56 -4.14
CA GLY A 44 -4.49 -5.81 -4.25
C GLY A 44 -3.85 -5.97 -5.63
N TYR A 45 -4.53 -5.51 -6.69
CA TYR A 45 -3.95 -5.45 -8.02
C TYR A 45 -2.82 -4.42 -8.10
N ALA A 46 -3.02 -3.21 -7.55
CA ALA A 46 -1.99 -2.19 -7.48
C ALA A 46 -0.75 -2.66 -6.69
N LEU A 47 -0.96 -3.40 -5.59
CA LEU A 47 0.13 -4.02 -4.83
C LEU A 47 0.97 -4.93 -5.73
N ASN A 48 0.35 -5.91 -6.39
CA ASN A 48 1.04 -6.87 -7.24
C ASN A 48 1.81 -6.23 -8.40
N GLU A 49 1.31 -5.12 -8.96
CA GLU A 49 1.96 -4.45 -10.10
C GLU A 49 3.13 -3.55 -9.67
N MET A 50 3.15 -3.09 -8.41
CA MET A 50 4.16 -2.15 -7.91
C MET A 50 5.17 -2.79 -6.95
N GLU A 51 4.89 -3.98 -6.41
CA GLU A 51 5.79 -4.71 -5.52
C GLU A 51 7.19 -4.87 -6.15
N GLY A 52 8.24 -4.60 -5.37
CA GLY A 52 9.62 -4.66 -5.83
C GLY A 52 10.07 -3.52 -6.77
N SER A 53 9.24 -2.50 -7.00
CA SER A 53 9.58 -1.35 -7.87
C SER A 53 10.32 -0.23 -7.15
N PHE A 54 10.43 -0.29 -5.83
CA PHE A 54 11.03 0.76 -5.00
C PHE A 54 12.52 0.53 -4.77
N LYS A 55 13.29 1.62 -4.66
CA LYS A 55 14.74 1.54 -4.45
C LYS A 55 15.10 1.66 -2.98
N GLU A 56 14.39 2.53 -2.27
CA GLU A 56 14.67 2.80 -0.87
C GLU A 56 13.69 2.02 0.04
N PRO A 57 14.16 1.37 1.12
CA PRO A 57 13.29 0.64 2.04
C PRO A 57 12.14 1.47 2.61
N VAL A 58 12.34 2.78 2.79
CA VAL A 58 11.30 3.68 3.30
C VAL A 58 10.15 3.88 2.31
N GLU A 59 10.41 3.81 1.00
CA GLU A 59 9.38 3.91 -0.04
C GLU A 59 8.50 2.65 -0.03
N GLU A 60 9.13 1.48 0.05
CA GLU A 60 8.41 0.21 0.14
C GLU A 60 7.63 0.09 1.46
N PHE A 61 8.20 0.56 2.56
CA PHE A 61 7.49 0.69 3.83
C PHE A 61 6.24 1.57 3.71
N MET A 62 6.38 2.79 3.17
CA MET A 62 5.25 3.68 2.93
C MET A 62 4.20 3.06 2.01
N PHE A 63 4.63 2.34 0.98
CA PHE A 63 3.75 1.65 0.03
C PHE A 63 2.84 0.63 0.74
N TYR A 64 3.36 -0.21 1.62
CA TYR A 64 2.54 -1.16 2.38
C TYR A 64 1.59 -0.47 3.36
N VAL A 65 2.01 0.61 4.01
CA VAL A 65 1.12 1.42 4.86
C VAL A 65 -0.02 2.03 4.03
N ALA A 66 0.30 2.64 2.89
CA ALA A 66 -0.69 3.19 1.97
C ALA A 66 -1.68 2.12 1.48
N ALA A 67 -1.19 0.91 1.23
CA ALA A 67 -2.04 -0.19 0.82
C ALA A 67 -3.11 -0.50 1.86
N LEU A 68 -2.75 -0.71 3.13
CA LEU A 68 -3.72 -0.96 4.21
C LEU A 68 -4.71 0.18 4.38
N ILE A 69 -4.25 1.43 4.37
CA ILE A 69 -5.13 2.60 4.43
C ILE A 69 -6.14 2.62 3.27
N LEU A 70 -5.71 2.29 2.05
CA LEU A 70 -6.59 2.24 0.89
C LEU A 70 -7.52 1.01 0.89
N MET A 71 -7.12 -0.09 1.52
CA MET A 71 -8.00 -1.24 1.72
C MET A 71 -9.14 -0.90 2.70
N ALA A 72 -8.82 -0.13 3.76
CA ALA A 72 -9.75 0.40 4.74
C ALA A 72 -10.62 -0.68 5.42
N GLY A 73 -10.04 -1.86 5.70
CA GLY A 73 -10.70 -2.97 6.38
C GLY A 73 -11.63 -3.80 5.48
N ARG A 74 -11.60 -3.59 4.15
CA ARG A 74 -12.39 -4.37 3.18
C ARG A 74 -11.69 -5.66 2.75
N GLU A 75 -10.41 -5.76 3.03
CA GLU A 75 -9.57 -6.91 2.79
C GLU A 75 -9.88 -8.07 3.74
N SER A 76 -9.43 -9.27 3.38
CA SER A 76 -9.52 -10.40 4.30
C SER A 76 -8.58 -10.23 5.49
N LYS A 77 -8.91 -10.82 6.63
CA LYS A 77 -8.01 -10.83 7.80
C LYS A 77 -6.62 -11.37 7.45
N TYR A 78 -6.55 -12.41 6.63
CA TYR A 78 -5.29 -12.99 6.16
C TYR A 78 -4.45 -11.95 5.38
N THR A 79 -5.08 -11.18 4.49
CA THR A 79 -4.43 -10.12 3.73
C THR A 79 -3.92 -9.01 4.64
N TYR A 80 -4.74 -8.58 5.61
CA TYR A 80 -4.33 -7.59 6.60
C TYR A 80 -3.09 -8.07 7.38
N ASP A 81 -3.18 -9.27 7.97
CA ASP A 81 -2.11 -9.84 8.80
C ASP A 81 -0.80 -9.97 8.02
N ALA A 82 -0.86 -10.42 6.76
CA ALA A 82 0.31 -10.58 5.91
C ALA A 82 1.01 -9.24 5.60
N ILE A 83 0.24 -8.19 5.29
CA ILE A 83 0.82 -6.86 5.02
C ILE A 83 1.33 -6.22 6.32
N ALA A 84 0.58 -6.34 7.42
CA ALA A 84 1.01 -5.86 8.74
C ALA A 84 2.32 -6.53 9.19
N GLU A 85 2.51 -7.82 8.93
CA GLU A 85 3.76 -8.54 9.20
C GLU A 85 4.94 -7.92 8.42
N VAL A 86 4.75 -7.60 7.14
CA VAL A 86 5.76 -6.93 6.32
C VAL A 86 6.12 -5.55 6.89
N ILE A 87 5.12 -4.73 7.24
CA ILE A 87 5.34 -3.41 7.86
C ILE A 87 6.13 -3.55 9.17
N ASN A 88 5.73 -4.47 10.03
CA ASN A 88 6.39 -4.73 11.31
C ASN A 88 7.84 -5.21 11.11
N LYS A 89 8.11 -6.00 10.07
CA LYS A 89 9.45 -6.41 9.71
C LYS A 89 10.32 -5.22 9.29
N PHE A 90 9.82 -4.31 8.46
CA PHE A 90 10.55 -3.07 8.13
C PHE A 90 10.86 -2.24 9.38
N ILE A 91 9.90 -2.11 10.31
CA ILE A 91 10.12 -1.40 11.58
C ILE A 91 11.19 -2.10 12.41
N ALA A 92 11.19 -3.43 12.49
CA ALA A 92 12.17 -4.20 13.24
C ALA A 92 13.59 -4.10 12.62
N ASP A 93 13.68 -4.19 11.30
CA ASP A 93 14.96 -4.25 10.57
C ASP A 93 15.64 -2.87 10.47
N HIS A 94 14.86 -1.79 10.31
CA HIS A 94 15.40 -0.45 10.07
C HIS A 94 15.17 0.54 11.22
N GLY A 95 14.18 0.28 12.09
CA GLY A 95 13.74 1.19 13.15
C GLY A 95 12.80 2.28 12.63
N LEU A 96 11.62 2.43 13.27
CA LEU A 96 10.60 3.40 12.86
C LEU A 96 11.15 4.84 12.78
N ILE A 97 11.94 5.27 13.76
CA ILE A 97 12.51 6.63 13.78
C ILE A 97 13.41 6.87 12.57
N ASN A 98 14.23 5.87 12.20
CA ASN A 98 15.15 5.98 11.06
C ASN A 98 14.40 5.97 9.72
N LEU A 99 13.32 5.20 9.61
CA LEU A 99 12.43 5.23 8.44
C LEU A 99 11.81 6.62 8.29
N LEU A 100 11.15 7.12 9.33
CA LEU A 100 10.45 8.41 9.27
C LEU A 100 11.41 9.60 9.10
N ALA A 101 12.65 9.52 9.61
CA ALA A 101 13.65 10.58 9.46
C ALA A 101 14.13 10.79 8.01
N GLN A 102 13.87 9.84 7.11
CA GLN A 102 14.18 9.97 5.68
C GLN A 102 13.11 10.75 4.90
N LEU A 103 11.94 10.95 5.51
CA LEU A 103 10.79 11.59 4.87
C LEU A 103 10.75 13.09 5.13
N SER A 104 9.94 13.79 4.35
CA SER A 104 9.53 15.15 4.71
C SER A 104 8.77 15.15 6.04
N GLU A 105 8.78 16.25 6.79
CA GLU A 105 8.04 16.35 8.06
C GLU A 105 6.55 16.05 7.89
N ALA A 106 5.97 16.50 6.77
CA ALA A 106 4.57 16.28 6.44
C ALA A 106 4.26 14.80 6.17
N ASP A 107 5.10 14.12 5.39
CA ASP A 107 4.94 12.69 5.10
C ASP A 107 5.19 11.85 6.34
N ALA A 108 6.25 12.13 7.11
CA ALA A 108 6.54 11.44 8.37
C ALA A 108 5.37 11.52 9.35
N LYS A 109 4.77 12.70 9.50
CA LYS A 109 3.58 12.89 10.36
C LYS A 109 2.38 12.11 9.85
N ARG A 110 2.16 12.08 8.53
CA ARG A 110 1.03 11.37 7.93
C ARG A 110 1.18 9.86 8.06
N VAL A 111 2.32 9.31 7.66
CA VAL A 111 2.63 7.87 7.77
C VAL A 111 2.53 7.41 9.22
N ARG A 112 3.04 8.20 10.17
CA ARG A 112 2.88 7.90 11.60
C ARG A 112 1.42 7.87 12.03
N SER A 113 0.63 8.87 11.65
CA SER A 113 -0.80 8.91 11.98
C SER A 113 -1.56 7.71 11.41
N ASP A 114 -1.17 7.25 10.22
CA ASP A 114 -1.77 6.09 9.58
C ASP A 114 -1.37 4.77 10.28
N LEU A 115 -0.12 4.64 10.71
CA LEU A 115 0.31 3.50 11.54
C LEU A 115 -0.42 3.44 12.89
N GLU A 116 -0.63 4.60 13.53
CA GLU A 116 -1.41 4.71 14.79
C GLU A 116 -2.88 4.31 14.54
N LEU A 117 -3.46 4.74 13.41
CA LEU A 117 -4.83 4.36 13.03
C LEU A 117 -4.98 2.86 12.74
N LEU A 118 -3.94 2.23 12.20
CA LEU A 118 -3.86 0.79 11.94
C LEU A 118 -3.46 -0.01 13.20
N GLU A 119 -3.23 0.63 14.35
CA GLU A 119 -2.78 -0.01 15.59
C GLU A 119 -1.48 -0.82 15.43
N LEU A 120 -0.59 -0.37 14.53
CA LEU A 120 0.70 -1.01 14.27
C LEU A 120 1.86 -0.43 15.09
N ILE A 121 1.64 0.71 15.77
CA ILE A 121 2.59 1.39 16.66
C ILE A 121 1.91 1.98 17.89
#